data_AF-A0A385I2G4-F1
#
_entry.id   AF-A0A385I2G4-F1
#
_cell.length_a   1.000
_cell.length_b   1.000
_cell.length_c   1.000
_cell.angle_alpha   90.00
_cell.angle_beta   90.00
_cell.angle_gamma   90.00
#
_symmetry.space_group_name_H-M   'P 1'
#
loop_
_entity.id
_entity.type
_entity.pdbx_description
1 polymer ?
#
loop_
_entity_poly.entity_id
_entity_poly.type
_entity_poly.pdbx_seq_one_letter_code
_entity_poly.pdbx_strand_id
1 'polypeptide(L)'
;MKMNIMKIMLMLISILPIMNTPMSMGMILMMQTIMMTILMSMMMVSSWLTMITFLMMIGGLLILFIYMSSLASNEKFKINIKLMMIMIMILLTTEELMQDMQINETQNINNMDYTNQLSLIKLYNKKSMMITLLMVMYLLLTMIVVTKLVKHYEGPLRAKN
;
A
#
# COMPACT_ATOMS: atom_id res chain seq x y z
N MET A 1 6.49 19.34 1.48
CA MET A 1 6.31 18.17 0.58
C MET A 1 5.53 17.03 1.24
N LYS A 2 5.95 16.53 2.41
CA LYS A 2 5.21 15.48 3.16
C LYS A 2 3.72 15.79 3.27
N MET A 3 3.40 17.00 3.68
CA MET A 3 2.02 17.44 3.87
C MET A 3 1.18 17.43 2.59
N ASN A 4 1.74 17.87 1.45
CA ASN A 4 1.05 17.80 0.16
C ASN A 4 0.82 16.35 -0.28
N ILE A 5 1.76 15.45 0.01
CA ILE A 5 1.57 14.03 -0.28
C ILE A 5 0.44 13.48 0.62
N MET A 6 0.37 13.83 1.91
CA MET A 6 -0.74 13.41 2.78
C MET A 6 -2.11 13.91 2.27
N LYS A 7 -2.19 15.14 1.73
CA LYS A 7 -3.43 15.63 1.10
C LYS A 7 -3.87 14.75 -0.07
N ILE A 8 -2.93 14.46 -0.98
CA ILE A 8 -3.20 13.60 -2.15
C ILE A 8 -3.63 12.19 -1.70
N MET A 9 -3.05 11.69 -0.61
CA MET A 9 -3.39 10.38 -0.03
C MET A 9 -4.80 10.33 0.55
N LEU A 10 -5.22 11.37 1.26
CA LEU A 10 -6.60 11.50 1.76
C LEU A 10 -7.60 11.59 0.62
N MET A 11 -7.24 12.33 -0.43
CA MET A 11 -8.03 12.44 -1.65
C MET A 11 -8.19 11.09 -2.36
N LEU A 12 -7.12 10.31 -2.52
CA LEU A 12 -7.20 8.99 -3.17
C LEU A 12 -8.06 7.99 -2.36
N ILE A 13 -7.97 8.02 -1.02
CA ILE A 13 -8.78 7.13 -0.16
C ILE A 13 -10.27 7.42 -0.28
N SER A 14 -10.67 8.69 -0.34
CA SER A 14 -12.10 9.05 -0.40
C SER A 14 -12.78 8.57 -1.68
N ILE A 15 -12.01 8.29 -2.75
CA ILE A 15 -12.50 7.77 -4.02
C ILE A 15 -12.82 6.27 -3.95
N LEU A 16 -12.04 5.50 -3.18
CA LEU A 16 -12.07 4.03 -3.17
C LEU A 16 -13.49 3.43 -3.01
N PRO A 17 -14.32 3.84 -2.03
CA PRO A 17 -15.63 3.22 -1.82
C PRO A 17 -16.65 3.53 -2.93
N ILE A 18 -16.36 4.47 -3.83
CA ILE A 18 -17.30 4.93 -4.86
C ILE A 18 -16.97 4.33 -6.24
N MET A 19 -15.85 3.63 -6.35
CA MET A 19 -15.42 2.99 -7.59
C MET A 19 -16.10 1.63 -7.77
N ASN A 20 -16.73 1.44 -8.93
CA ASN A 20 -17.51 0.24 -9.23
C ASN A 20 -16.67 -0.89 -9.83
N THR A 21 -15.55 -0.56 -10.50
CA THR A 21 -14.76 -1.57 -11.21
C THR A 21 -13.54 -1.98 -10.38
N PRO A 22 -13.26 -3.29 -10.24
CA PRO A 22 -12.11 -3.76 -9.47
C PRO A 22 -10.77 -3.25 -10.05
N MET A 23 -10.72 -3.04 -11.37
CA MET A 23 -9.55 -2.48 -12.05
C MET A 23 -9.26 -1.04 -11.60
N SER A 24 -10.27 -0.17 -11.53
CA SER A 24 -10.08 1.22 -11.08
C SER A 24 -9.69 1.28 -9.61
N MET A 25 -10.28 0.41 -8.78
CA MET A 25 -9.90 0.29 -7.37
C MET A 25 -8.44 -0.14 -7.21
N GLY A 26 -7.96 -1.10 -8.03
CA GLY A 26 -6.57 -1.53 -8.05
C GLY A 26 -5.59 -0.43 -8.46
N MET A 27 -5.95 0.40 -9.45
CA MET A 27 -5.11 1.54 -9.87
C MET A 27 -4.98 2.60 -8.76
N ILE A 28 -6.07 2.92 -8.06
CA ILE A 28 -6.04 3.88 -6.95
C ILE A 28 -5.20 3.34 -5.79
N LEU A 29 -5.34 2.05 -5.46
CA LEU A 29 -4.51 1.40 -4.44
C LEU A 29 -3.02 1.41 -4.82
N MET A 30 -2.68 1.16 -6.09
CA MET A 30 -1.29 1.24 -6.55
C MET A 30 -0.73 2.66 -6.35
N MET A 31 -1.45 3.70 -6.76
CA MET A 31 -1.02 5.09 -6.57
C MET A 31 -0.86 5.45 -5.08
N GLN A 32 -1.80 4.99 -4.25
CA GLN A 32 -1.74 5.16 -2.79
C GLN A 32 -0.46 4.50 -2.21
N THR A 33 -0.14 3.28 -2.62
CA THR A 33 1.04 2.58 -2.08
C THR A 33 2.35 3.26 -2.45
N ILE A 34 2.47 3.76 -3.69
CA ILE A 34 3.65 4.51 -4.14
C ILE A 34 3.83 5.76 -3.26
N MET A 35 2.77 6.56 -3.11
CA MET A 35 2.79 7.78 -2.31
C MET A 35 3.07 7.52 -0.82
N MET A 36 2.54 6.42 -0.25
CA MET A 36 2.87 6.00 1.12
C MET A 36 4.35 5.69 1.29
N THR A 37 4.95 4.97 0.34
CA THR A 37 6.37 4.57 0.44
C THR A 37 7.31 5.76 0.33
N ILE A 38 6.94 6.76 -0.50
CA ILE A 38 7.64 8.04 -0.59
C ILE A 38 7.55 8.78 0.76
N LEU A 39 6.35 8.88 1.36
CA LEU A 39 6.20 9.50 2.69
C LEU A 39 7.05 8.82 3.75
N MET A 40 7.01 7.49 3.82
CA MET A 40 7.78 6.72 4.78
C MET A 40 9.27 6.92 4.59
N SER A 41 9.77 6.99 3.33
CA SER A 41 11.17 7.26 3.06
C SER A 41 11.63 8.66 3.50
N MET A 42 10.72 9.64 3.52
CA MET A 42 11.02 10.99 4.03
C MET A 42 10.99 11.08 5.57
N MET A 43 10.38 10.11 6.25
CA MET A 43 10.27 10.06 7.71
C MET A 43 11.35 9.20 8.36
N MET A 44 11.73 8.10 7.71
CA MET A 44 12.64 7.11 8.28
C MET A 44 14.07 7.38 7.85
N VAL A 45 15.00 7.25 8.80
CA VAL A 45 16.45 7.40 8.56
C VAL A 45 17.00 6.25 7.69
N SER A 46 16.45 5.03 7.83
CA SER A 46 16.84 3.88 7.02
C SER A 46 15.81 3.56 5.92
N SER A 47 16.24 3.59 4.66
CA SER A 47 15.40 3.28 3.48
C SER A 47 15.08 1.79 3.29
N TRP A 48 15.71 0.88 4.04
CA TRP A 48 15.52 -0.56 3.87
C TRP A 48 14.09 -1.03 4.20
N LEU A 49 13.53 -0.53 5.31
CA LEU A 49 12.15 -0.88 5.70
C LEU A 49 11.14 -0.36 4.67
N THR A 50 11.36 0.84 4.15
CA THR A 50 10.47 1.47 3.17
C THR A 50 10.56 0.80 1.81
N MET A 51 11.71 0.23 1.46
CA MET A 51 11.90 -0.57 0.24
C MET A 51 11.20 -1.93 0.35
N ILE A 52 11.30 -2.64 1.49
CA ILE A 52 10.63 -3.92 1.70
C ILE A 52 9.10 -3.75 1.60
N THR A 53 8.55 -2.70 2.22
CA THR A 53 7.10 -2.44 2.15
C THR A 53 6.63 -2.09 0.73
N PHE A 54 7.43 -1.35 -0.04
CA PHE A 54 7.14 -1.06 -1.45
C PHE A 54 7.05 -2.33 -2.31
N LEU A 55 8.07 -3.20 -2.21
CA LEU A 55 8.13 -4.43 -3.00
C LEU A 55 6.98 -5.38 -2.68
N MET A 56 6.67 -5.60 -1.40
CA MET A 56 5.58 -6.50 -1.01
C MET A 56 4.22 -5.99 -1.46
N MET A 57 3.96 -4.68 -1.35
CA MET A 57 2.67 -4.10 -1.73
C MET A 57 2.44 -4.14 -3.23
N ILE A 58 3.45 -3.84 -4.06
CA ILE A 58 3.33 -3.94 -5.52
C ILE A 58 3.12 -5.39 -5.96
N GLY A 59 3.88 -6.33 -5.39
CA GLY A 59 3.72 -7.76 -5.72
C GLY A 59 2.30 -8.26 -5.45
N GLY A 60 1.74 -7.95 -4.28
CA GLY A 60 0.37 -8.34 -3.92
C GLY A 60 -0.70 -7.70 -4.81
N LEU A 61 -0.54 -6.41 -5.14
CA LEU A 61 -1.49 -5.69 -6.00
C LEU A 61 -1.47 -6.19 -7.45
N LEU A 62 -0.30 -6.57 -7.99
CA LEU A 62 -0.21 -7.13 -9.34
C LEU A 62 -0.94 -8.47 -9.46
N ILE A 63 -0.85 -9.33 -8.44
CA ILE A 63 -1.55 -10.63 -8.41
C ILE A 63 -3.08 -10.40 -8.41
N LEU A 64 -3.56 -9.48 -7.58
CA LEU A 64 -4.98 -9.11 -7.53
C LEU A 64 -5.47 -8.52 -8.87
N PHE A 65 -4.64 -7.71 -9.53
CA PHE A 65 -4.97 -7.12 -10.82
C PHE A 65 -5.13 -8.18 -11.93
N ILE A 66 -4.24 -9.16 -12.00
CA ILE A 66 -4.34 -10.27 -12.97
C ILE A 66 -5.59 -11.09 -12.70
N TYR A 67 -5.87 -11.41 -11.43
CA TYR A 67 -7.06 -12.18 -11.06
C TYR A 67 -8.35 -11.46 -11.46
N MET A 68 -8.49 -10.18 -11.11
CA MET A 68 -9.71 -9.42 -11.40
C MET A 68 -9.92 -9.13 -12.89
N SER A 69 -8.84 -8.86 -13.64
CA SER A 69 -8.93 -8.67 -15.10
C SER A 69 -9.28 -9.98 -15.84
N SER A 70 -8.99 -11.14 -15.26
CA SER A 70 -9.40 -12.43 -15.81
C SER A 70 -10.87 -12.78 -15.54
N LEU A 71 -11.48 -12.17 -14.51
CA LEU A 71 -12.85 -12.48 -14.05
C LEU A 71 -13.90 -11.46 -14.49
N ALA A 72 -13.55 -10.18 -14.58
CA ALA A 72 -14.49 -9.12 -14.91
C ALA A 72 -14.34 -8.67 -16.38
N SER A 73 -15.48 -8.40 -17.03
CA SER A 73 -15.49 -7.70 -18.31
C SER A 73 -14.92 -6.29 -18.14
N ASN A 74 -14.22 -5.81 -19.17
CA ASN A 74 -13.56 -4.50 -19.16
C ASN A 74 -14.62 -3.37 -19.28
N GLU A 75 -15.35 -3.10 -18.20
CA GLU A 75 -16.38 -2.07 -18.19
C GLU A 75 -15.77 -0.69 -18.43
N LYS A 76 -16.39 0.09 -19.31
CA LYS A 76 -15.95 1.45 -19.63
C LYS A 76 -16.05 2.32 -18.37
N PHE A 77 -14.95 2.95 -18.03
CA PHE A 77 -14.84 3.86 -16.89
C PHE A 77 -15.83 5.03 -17.04
N LYS A 78 -16.72 5.23 -16.05
CA LYS A 78 -17.62 6.38 -15.98
C LYS A 78 -17.17 7.30 -14.82
N ILE A 79 -16.72 8.50 -15.16
CA ILE A 79 -16.37 9.53 -14.17
C ILE A 79 -17.67 10.12 -13.61
N ASN A 80 -17.83 10.08 -12.28
CA ASN A 80 -18.94 10.72 -11.61
C ASN A 80 -18.57 12.17 -11.22
N ILE A 81 -19.24 13.16 -11.82
CA ILE A 81 -18.98 14.60 -11.58
C ILE A 81 -19.23 14.98 -10.12
N LYS A 82 -20.18 14.33 -9.43
CA LYS A 82 -20.43 14.55 -7.99
C LYS A 82 -19.19 14.21 -7.15
N LEU A 83 -18.45 13.20 -7.60
CA LEU A 83 -17.20 12.79 -6.97
C LEU A 83 -16.16 13.89 -7.11
N MET A 84 -16.01 14.45 -8.32
CA MET A 84 -15.07 15.54 -8.58
C MET A 84 -15.35 16.78 -7.70
N MET A 85 -16.62 17.07 -7.40
CA MET A 85 -16.99 18.19 -6.51
C MET A 85 -16.62 17.92 -5.04
N ILE A 86 -16.81 16.69 -4.55
CA ILE A 86 -16.38 16.31 -3.18
C ILE A 86 -14.86 16.49 -3.04
N MET A 87 -14.10 16.19 -4.10
CA MET A 87 -12.65 16.30 -4.11
C MET A 87 -12.17 17.74 -3.98
N ILE A 88 -12.84 18.66 -4.69
CA ILE A 88 -12.52 20.10 -4.61
C ILE A 88 -12.80 20.63 -3.20
N MET A 89 -13.88 20.18 -2.55
CA MET A 89 -14.21 20.60 -1.17
C MET A 89 -13.17 20.12 -0.14
N ILE A 90 -12.68 18.88 -0.29
CA ILE A 90 -11.63 18.34 0.60
C ILE A 90 -10.31 19.13 0.41
N LEU A 91 -9.98 19.53 -0.82
CA LEU A 91 -8.78 20.33 -1.08
C LEU A 91 -8.83 21.68 -0.37
N LEU A 92 -9.96 22.39 -0.47
CA LEU A 92 -10.12 23.75 0.08
C LEU A 92 -10.07 23.78 1.61
N THR A 93 -10.73 22.83 2.29
CA THR A 93 -10.79 22.78 3.77
C THR A 93 -9.44 22.50 4.43
N THR A 94 -8.45 22.05 3.67
CA THR A 94 -7.13 21.68 4.20
C THR A 94 -6.07 22.76 3.99
N GLU A 95 -6.39 23.95 3.48
CA GLU A 95 -5.39 25.03 3.38
C GLU A 95 -5.18 25.74 4.71
N GLU A 96 -6.25 26.00 5.46
CA GLU A 96 -6.21 26.76 6.72
C GLU A 96 -5.52 25.99 7.86
N LEU A 97 -5.62 24.66 7.90
CA LEU A 97 -5.00 23.83 8.95
C LEU A 97 -3.47 23.65 8.78
N MET A 98 -2.90 24.09 7.65
CA MET A 98 -1.53 23.73 7.25
C MET A 98 -0.48 24.77 7.57
N GLN A 99 -0.90 26.03 7.72
CA GLN A 99 0.02 27.14 7.98
C GLN A 99 0.71 27.01 9.34
N ASP A 100 0.01 26.45 10.33
CA ASP A 100 0.53 26.29 11.70
C ASP A 100 1.49 25.10 11.87
N MET A 101 1.42 24.07 11.03
CA MET A 101 2.25 22.87 11.18
C MET A 101 3.64 22.97 10.54
N GLN A 102 3.86 23.84 9.54
CA GLN A 102 5.17 23.98 8.90
C GLN A 102 6.23 24.63 9.82
N ILE A 103 5.81 25.33 10.87
CA ILE A 103 6.72 26.11 11.74
C ILE A 103 7.52 25.19 12.70
N ASN A 104 7.11 23.94 12.90
CA ASN A 104 7.71 23.04 13.91
C ASN A 104 8.65 21.93 13.36
N GLU A 105 8.91 21.84 12.05
CA GLU A 105 9.78 20.77 11.50
C GLU A 105 11.30 21.06 11.62
N THR A 106 11.73 22.14 12.28
CA THR A 106 13.15 22.44 12.51
C THR A 106 13.74 21.75 13.75
N GLN A 107 13.25 20.56 14.10
CA GLN A 107 13.76 19.83 15.27
C GLN A 107 14.59 18.61 14.87
N ASN A 108 15.90 18.77 15.06
CA ASN A 108 16.87 17.74 15.45
C ASN A 108 17.10 16.59 14.46
N ILE A 109 17.80 16.91 13.36
CA ILE A 109 18.42 15.90 12.47
C ILE A 109 19.84 15.51 12.92
N ASN A 110 20.35 16.02 14.04
CA ASN A 110 21.67 15.66 14.52
C ASN A 110 21.58 14.59 15.61
N ASN A 111 21.81 13.33 15.22
CA ASN A 111 22.15 12.13 16.04
C ASN A 111 21.29 10.87 15.82
N MET A 112 20.58 10.71 14.69
CA MET A 112 19.91 9.43 14.37
C MET A 112 20.67 8.56 13.37
N ASP A 113 21.89 8.91 13.00
CA ASP A 113 22.69 8.10 12.11
C ASP A 113 23.27 6.89 12.85
N TYR A 114 23.13 5.71 12.25
CA TYR A 114 23.68 4.39 12.63
C TYR A 114 22.85 3.43 13.50
N THR A 115 21.90 3.88 14.35
CA THR A 115 21.19 2.92 15.24
C THR A 115 20.08 2.12 14.53
N ASN A 116 19.59 2.59 13.38
CA ASN A 116 18.47 1.95 12.66
C ASN A 116 18.89 0.85 11.67
N GLN A 117 20.11 0.83 11.14
CA GLN A 117 20.60 -0.32 10.35
C GLN A 117 20.68 -1.61 11.20
N LEU A 118 20.88 -1.48 12.51
CA LEU A 118 20.83 -2.57 13.48
C LEU A 118 19.41 -3.10 13.77
N SER A 119 18.34 -2.46 13.25
CA SER A 119 16.96 -2.85 13.54
C SER A 119 16.59 -4.23 12.97
N LEU A 120 17.08 -4.57 11.77
CA LEU A 120 16.79 -5.86 11.15
C LEU A 120 17.50 -7.02 11.85
N ILE A 121 18.73 -6.80 12.32
CA ILE A 121 19.50 -7.81 13.05
C ILE A 121 18.81 -8.16 14.38
N LYS A 122 18.10 -7.21 15.00
CA LYS A 122 17.30 -7.46 16.21
C LYS A 122 16.16 -8.46 16.00
N LEU A 123 15.75 -8.78 14.77
CA LEU A 123 14.72 -9.82 14.51
C LEU A 123 15.23 -11.24 14.84
N TYR A 124 16.53 -11.49 14.72
CA TYR A 124 17.14 -12.80 14.99
C TYR A 124 17.74 -12.92 16.40
N ASN A 125 17.44 -11.97 17.29
CA ASN A 125 17.92 -12.02 18.67
C ASN A 125 17.11 -13.04 19.50
N LYS A 126 17.72 -13.55 20.56
CA LYS A 126 17.14 -14.57 21.45
C LYS A 126 15.71 -14.26 21.94
N LYS A 127 15.38 -12.98 22.15
CA LYS A 127 14.04 -12.52 22.60
C LYS A 127 12.98 -12.55 21.49
N SER A 128 13.36 -12.24 20.26
CA SER A 128 12.48 -12.15 19.08
C SER A 128 12.43 -13.43 18.27
N MET A 129 13.36 -14.37 18.50
CA MET A 129 13.45 -15.65 17.79
C MET A 129 12.16 -16.48 17.85
N MET A 130 11.39 -16.41 18.95
CA MET A 130 10.12 -17.12 19.03
C MET A 130 9.09 -16.56 18.05
N ILE A 131 9.07 -15.23 17.87
CA ILE A 131 8.17 -14.55 16.93
C ILE A 131 8.57 -14.89 15.50
N THR A 132 9.87 -14.89 15.17
CA THR A 132 10.33 -15.26 13.82
C THR A 132 10.00 -16.71 13.49
N LEU A 133 10.18 -17.63 14.43
CA LEU A 133 9.83 -19.04 14.24
C LEU A 133 8.32 -19.22 14.00
N LEU A 134 7.48 -18.49 14.73
CA LEU A 134 6.03 -18.51 14.52
C LEU A 134 5.65 -18.02 13.11
N MET A 135 6.27 -16.94 12.62
CA MET A 135 6.00 -16.42 11.27
C MET A 135 6.42 -17.39 10.16
N VAL A 136 7.54 -18.10 10.34
CA VAL A 136 7.97 -19.15 9.39
C VAL A 136 6.97 -20.30 9.35
N MET A 137 6.53 -20.78 10.53
CA MET A 137 5.53 -21.85 10.61
C MET A 137 4.18 -21.41 10.01
N TYR A 138 3.79 -20.15 10.21
CA TYR A 138 2.59 -19.58 9.60
C TYR A 138 2.67 -19.59 8.07
N LEU A 139 3.75 -19.09 7.48
CA LEU A 139 3.94 -19.10 6.02
C LEU A 139 4.01 -20.51 5.43
N LEU A 140 4.61 -21.47 6.16
CA LEU A 140 4.62 -22.87 5.76
C LEU A 140 3.22 -23.48 5.74
N LEU A 141 2.43 -23.23 6.80
CA LEU A 141 1.05 -23.68 6.89
C LEU A 141 0.18 -23.08 5.79
N THR A 142 0.31 -21.77 5.50
CA THR A 142 -0.47 -21.14 4.43
C THR A 142 -0.15 -21.75 3.07
N MET A 143 1.11 -22.04 2.76
CA MET A 143 1.48 -22.73 1.53
C MET A 143 0.84 -24.13 1.41
N ILE A 144 0.84 -24.93 2.49
CA ILE A 144 0.20 -26.26 2.51
C ILE A 144 -1.32 -26.14 2.33
N VAL A 145 -1.95 -25.15 2.98
CA VAL A 145 -3.40 -24.94 2.86
C VAL A 145 -3.76 -24.48 1.44
N VAL A 146 -3.01 -23.54 0.87
CA VAL A 146 -3.27 -23.03 -0.49
C VAL A 146 -3.14 -24.15 -1.53
N THR A 147 -2.11 -25.00 -1.45
CA THR A 147 -1.97 -26.13 -2.40
C THR A 147 -3.08 -27.17 -2.27
N LYS A 148 -3.66 -27.35 -1.08
CA LYS A 148 -4.87 -28.19 -0.89
C LYS A 148 -6.16 -27.53 -1.37
N LEU A 149 -6.26 -26.20 -1.26
CA LEU A 149 -7.44 -25.43 -1.71
C LEU A 149 -7.52 -25.33 -3.23
N VAL A 150 -6.38 -25.23 -3.92
CA VAL A 150 -6.31 -25.24 -5.38
C VAL A 150 -6.66 -26.64 -5.87
N LYS A 151 -7.96 -26.91 -6.04
CA LYS A 151 -8.46 -28.09 -6.72
C LYS A 151 -7.98 -28.04 -8.17
N HIS A 152 -7.29 -29.08 -8.62
CA HIS A 152 -6.92 -29.25 -10.03
C HIS A 152 -8.21 -29.52 -10.83
N TYR A 153 -8.89 -28.46 -11.27
CA TYR A 153 -9.93 -28.59 -12.28
C TYR A 153 -9.23 -28.50 -13.63
N GLU A 154 -9.08 -29.66 -14.28
CA GLU A 154 -8.52 -29.79 -15.62
C GLU A 154 -9.46 -29.13 -16.64
N GLY A 155 -9.27 -27.84 -16.86
CA GLY A 155 -9.96 -27.09 -17.90
C GLY A 155 -9.48 -25.64 -17.90
N PRO A 156 -9.21 -25.03 -19.07
CA PRO A 156 -8.81 -23.63 -19.12
C PRO A 156 -9.93 -22.74 -18.58
N LEU A 157 -9.59 -21.77 -17.72
CA LEU A 157 -10.50 -20.71 -17.20
C LEU A 157 -11.12 -19.85 -18.31
N ARG A 158 -10.68 -20.02 -19.56
CA ARG A 158 -11.19 -19.32 -20.74
C ARG A 158 -11.72 -20.35 -21.74
N ALA A 159 -13.02 -20.29 -22.03
CA ALA A 159 -13.59 -21.02 -23.16
C ALA A 159 -12.85 -20.58 -24.43
N LYS A 160 -12.34 -21.55 -25.19
CA LYS A 160 -11.85 -21.31 -26.55
C LYS A 160 -13.05 -20.85 -27.38
N ASN A 161 -12.94 -19.64 -27.94
CA ASN A 161 -13.76 -19.24 -29.07
C ASN A 161 -13.45 -20.12 -30.28
#